data_AF-A0A849N9L9-F1
#
_entry.id   AF-A0A849N9L9-F1
#
_cell.length_a   1.000
_cell.length_b   1.000
_cell.length_c   1.000
_cell.angle_alpha   90.00
_cell.angle_beta   90.00
_cell.angle_gamma   90.00
#
_symmetry.space_group_name_H-M   'P 1'
#
loop_
_entity.id
_entity.type
_entity.pdbx_description
1 polymer ?
#
loop_
_entity_poly.entity_id
_entity_poly.type
_entity_poly.pdbx_seq_one_letter_code
_entity_poly.pdbx_strand_id
1 'polypeptide(L)'
;MTLFLGRDPAAVDNPWHEWQLQAFCIQEARRAGYLVHGDQNGAHKSSTSASMAKATGMQPGWPDLCFAVPVCPIWIELKTADGRLSTAQRDVHAHMAAMGYPVHTVYADCPASAWSQVSALLPDPTVFRAMRARDEA
;
A
#
# COMPACT_ATOMS: atom_id res chain seq x y z
N MET A 1 10.14 -20.27 9.66
CA MET A 1 9.90 -19.31 8.57
C MET A 1 8.45 -19.46 8.14
N THR A 2 7.66 -18.39 8.16
CA THR A 2 6.23 -18.46 7.79
C THR A 2 6.10 -18.26 6.29
N LEU A 3 5.53 -19.23 5.58
CA LEU A 3 5.30 -19.14 4.15
C LEU A 3 4.19 -18.13 3.85
N PHE A 4 4.35 -17.38 2.76
CA PHE A 4 3.34 -16.51 2.19
C PHE A 4 2.92 -17.06 0.83
N LEU A 5 1.62 -17.35 0.65
CA LEU A 5 1.09 -18.01 -0.55
C LEU A 5 1.86 -19.32 -0.90
N GLY A 6 2.31 -20.05 0.12
CA GLY A 6 3.02 -21.32 -0.04
C GLY A 6 4.52 -21.22 -0.37
N ARG A 7 5.10 -20.01 -0.43
CA ARG A 7 6.53 -19.80 -0.67
C ARG A 7 7.17 -18.85 0.34
N ASP A 8 8.50 -18.83 0.40
CA ASP A 8 9.24 -17.87 1.21
C ASP A 8 9.02 -16.44 0.67
N PRO A 9 8.49 -15.48 1.46
CA PRO A 9 8.29 -14.10 1.02
C PRO A 9 9.59 -13.34 0.69
N ALA A 10 10.77 -13.88 1.03
CA ALA A 10 12.06 -13.34 0.64
C ALA A 10 12.64 -13.95 -0.64
N ALA A 11 11.98 -14.96 -1.22
CA ALA A 11 12.46 -15.60 -2.44
C ALA A 11 12.30 -14.68 -3.66
N VAL A 12 13.33 -14.62 -4.51
CA VAL A 12 13.41 -13.81 -5.74
C VAL A 12 13.55 -14.67 -7.01
N ASP A 13 13.47 -15.99 -6.87
CA ASP A 13 13.66 -16.99 -7.93
C ASP A 13 12.49 -17.06 -8.93
N ASN A 14 11.29 -16.70 -8.50
CA ASN A 14 10.10 -16.59 -9.34
C ASN A 14 9.42 -15.22 -9.11
N PRO A 15 9.15 -14.44 -10.16
CA PRO A 15 8.60 -13.10 -10.03
C PRO A 15 7.36 -13.03 -9.13
N TRP A 16 7.30 -12.00 -8.29
CA TRP A 16 6.10 -11.64 -7.56
C TRP A 16 5.28 -10.64 -8.37
N HIS A 17 3.97 -10.78 -8.36
CA HIS A 17 3.08 -9.78 -8.91
C HIS A 17 2.84 -8.64 -7.91
N GLU A 18 2.58 -7.42 -8.39
CA GLU A 18 2.35 -6.24 -7.55
C GLU A 18 1.28 -6.48 -6.47
N TRP A 19 0.17 -7.14 -6.82
CA TRP A 19 -0.89 -7.45 -5.85
C TRP A 19 -0.41 -8.35 -4.69
N GLN A 20 0.60 -9.19 -4.91
CA GLN A 20 1.17 -10.05 -3.87
C GLN A 20 2.06 -9.26 -2.92
N LEU A 21 2.82 -8.28 -3.45
CA LEU A 21 3.55 -7.32 -2.63
C LEU A 21 2.59 -6.54 -1.74
N GLN A 22 1.50 -6.03 -2.33
CA GLN A 22 0.46 -5.30 -1.61
C GLN A 22 -0.21 -6.15 -0.54
N ALA A 23 -0.62 -7.38 -0.87
CA ALA A 23 -1.27 -8.29 0.06
C ALA A 23 -0.37 -8.61 1.26
N PHE A 24 0.94 -8.79 1.05
CA PHE A 24 1.88 -9.02 2.14
C PHE A 24 2.05 -7.78 3.03
N CYS A 25 2.27 -6.60 2.43
CA CYS A 25 2.36 -5.34 3.18
C CYS A 25 1.11 -5.06 4.02
N ILE A 26 -0.10 -5.31 3.49
CA ILE A 26 -1.35 -5.17 4.24
C ILE A 26 -1.40 -6.13 5.44
N GLN A 27 -1.00 -7.39 5.26
CA GLN A 27 -0.99 -8.38 6.36
C GLN A 27 0.02 -8.01 7.44
N GLU A 28 1.23 -7.64 7.07
CA GLU A 28 2.28 -7.25 8.01
C GLU A 28 1.95 -5.94 8.73
N ALA A 29 1.43 -4.94 8.02
CA ALA A 29 0.96 -3.69 8.61
C ALA A 29 -0.11 -3.94 9.70
N ARG A 30 -1.09 -4.79 9.40
CA ARG A 30 -2.14 -5.15 10.37
C ARG A 30 -1.57 -5.93 11.56
N ARG A 31 -0.63 -6.86 11.34
CA ARG A 31 0.07 -7.58 12.42
C ARG A 31 0.86 -6.63 13.32
N ALA A 32 1.49 -5.61 12.74
CA ALA A 32 2.22 -4.58 13.47
C ALA A 32 1.32 -3.57 14.19
N GLY A 33 0.00 -3.57 13.92
CA GLY A 33 -0.98 -2.73 14.60
C GLY A 33 -1.27 -1.40 13.90
N TYR A 34 -0.86 -1.23 12.65
CA TYR A 34 -1.22 -0.05 11.86
C TYR A 34 -2.68 -0.11 11.39
N LEU A 35 -3.33 1.05 11.32
CA LEU A 35 -4.56 1.24 10.57
C LEU A 35 -4.21 1.54 9.10
N VAL A 36 -4.49 0.59 8.22
CA VAL A 36 -4.11 0.66 6.80
C VAL A 36 -5.30 0.31 5.89
N HIS A 37 -5.45 1.08 4.81
CA HIS A 37 -6.32 0.78 3.69
C HIS A 37 -5.47 0.33 2.49
N GLY A 38 -5.94 -0.70 1.77
CA GLY A 38 -5.34 -1.18 0.54
C GLY A 38 -6.35 -1.08 -0.58
N ASP A 39 -6.03 -0.32 -1.62
CA ASP A 39 -6.89 -0.08 -2.75
C ASP A 39 -6.80 -1.22 -3.79
N GLN A 40 -7.92 -1.59 -4.42
CA GLN A 40 -7.99 -2.71 -5.37
C GLN A 40 -8.34 -2.25 -6.80
N ASN A 41 -7.94 -1.04 -7.18
CA ASN A 41 -8.27 -0.46 -8.48
C ASN A 41 -7.77 -1.31 -9.65
N GLY A 42 -6.62 -1.97 -9.49
CA GLY A 42 -6.05 -2.89 -10.48
C GLY A 42 -6.75 -4.25 -10.63
N ALA A 43 -7.70 -4.61 -9.76
CA ALA A 43 -8.38 -5.90 -9.86
C ALA A 43 -9.19 -6.04 -11.16
N HIS A 44 -9.16 -7.21 -11.80
CA HIS A 44 -9.97 -7.50 -12.97
C HIS A 44 -11.47 -7.43 -12.63
N LYS A 45 -12.24 -6.70 -13.44
CA LYS A 45 -13.67 -6.43 -13.21
C LYS A 45 -14.44 -6.67 -14.51
N SER A 46 -15.69 -7.14 -14.38
CA SER A 46 -16.63 -7.11 -15.51
C SER A 46 -16.88 -5.67 -15.95
N SER A 47 -17.37 -5.45 -17.17
CA SER A 47 -17.71 -4.11 -17.67
C SER A 47 -18.70 -3.39 -16.74
N THR A 48 -19.76 -4.09 -16.29
CA THR A 48 -20.74 -3.55 -15.35
C THR A 48 -20.10 -3.21 -14.00
N SER A 49 -19.29 -4.11 -13.44
CA SER A 49 -18.60 -3.86 -12.17
C SER A 49 -17.62 -2.69 -12.27
N ALA A 50 -16.92 -2.53 -13.39
CA ALA A 50 -16.01 -1.41 -13.63
C ALA A 50 -16.77 -0.08 -13.72
N SER A 51 -17.92 -0.05 -14.40
CA SER A 51 -18.78 1.14 -14.47
C SER A 51 -19.32 1.54 -13.10
N MET A 52 -19.83 0.57 -12.32
CA MET A 52 -20.29 0.81 -10.95
C MET A 52 -19.15 1.30 -10.05
N ALA A 53 -17.97 0.70 -10.14
CA ALA A 53 -16.81 1.11 -9.35
C ALA A 53 -16.43 2.58 -9.64
N LYS A 54 -16.33 2.95 -10.92
CA LYS A 54 -16.06 4.35 -11.30
C LYS A 54 -17.15 5.30 -10.81
N ALA A 55 -18.42 4.94 -10.98
CA ALA A 55 -19.55 5.75 -10.53
C ALA A 55 -19.60 5.91 -9.00
N THR A 56 -18.99 4.99 -8.24
CA THR A 56 -18.93 5.01 -6.77
C THR A 56 -17.60 5.52 -6.22
N GLY A 57 -16.73 6.07 -7.08
CA GLY A 57 -15.53 6.80 -6.66
C GLY A 57 -14.19 6.08 -6.85
N MET A 58 -14.17 4.92 -7.52
CA MET A 58 -12.92 4.29 -7.95
C MET A 58 -12.15 5.22 -8.90
N GLN A 59 -11.02 5.73 -8.45
CA GLN A 59 -10.16 6.65 -9.19
C GLN A 59 -8.93 5.92 -9.76
N PRO A 60 -8.82 5.77 -11.10
CA PRO A 60 -7.61 5.22 -11.71
C PRO A 60 -6.37 6.01 -11.30
N GLY A 61 -5.32 5.30 -10.90
CA GLY A 61 -4.05 5.88 -10.48
C GLY A 61 -3.99 6.32 -9.02
N TRP A 62 -5.02 6.03 -8.23
CA TRP A 62 -4.94 6.17 -6.77
C TRP A 62 -3.86 5.25 -6.18
N PRO A 63 -3.11 5.67 -5.13
CA PRO A 63 -2.06 4.85 -4.53
C PRO A 63 -2.57 3.56 -3.90
N ASP A 64 -1.77 2.50 -3.98
CA ASP A 64 -2.10 1.17 -3.47
C ASP A 64 -2.38 1.11 -1.96
N LEU A 65 -1.65 1.89 -1.15
CA LEU A 65 -1.71 1.87 0.31
C LEU A 65 -1.91 3.25 0.90
N CYS A 66 -2.76 3.33 1.94
CA CYS A 66 -2.96 4.50 2.77
C CYS A 66 -2.85 4.11 4.24
N PHE A 67 -1.89 4.70 4.95
CA PHE A 67 -1.71 4.52 6.38
C PHE A 67 -2.25 5.73 7.13
N ALA A 68 -3.19 5.49 8.03
CA ALA A 68 -3.66 6.50 8.96
C ALA A 68 -2.65 6.64 10.10
N VAL A 69 -1.78 7.66 10.02
CA VAL A 69 -0.74 7.96 11.01
C VAL A 69 -0.95 9.38 11.58
N PRO A 70 -0.28 9.77 12.68
CA PRO A 70 -0.47 11.10 13.25
C PRO A 70 0.02 12.17 12.28
N VAL A 71 -0.53 13.39 12.39
CA VAL A 71 -0.23 14.56 11.53
C VAL A 71 -0.83 14.46 10.13
N CYS A 72 -0.42 13.50 9.30
CA CYS A 72 -0.95 13.32 7.95
C CYS A 72 -0.91 11.86 7.50
N PRO A 73 -1.84 11.39 6.64
CA PRO A 73 -1.78 10.04 6.09
C PRO A 73 -0.54 9.84 5.23
N ILE A 74 0.06 8.65 5.31
CA ILE A 74 1.16 8.24 4.42
C ILE A 74 0.59 7.41 3.29
N TRP A 75 0.86 7.85 2.05
CA TRP A 75 0.41 7.21 0.82
C TRP A 75 1.58 6.49 0.16
N ILE A 76 1.36 5.24 -0.26
CA ILE A 76 2.40 4.42 -0.89
C ILE A 76 1.84 3.73 -2.12
N GLU A 77 2.59 3.79 -3.21
CA GLU A 77 2.41 3.00 -4.41
C GLU A 77 3.46 1.89 -4.45
N LEU A 78 3.06 0.66 -4.77
CA LEU A 78 3.95 -0.48 -4.89
C LEU A 78 4.22 -0.81 -6.36
N LYS A 79 5.48 -1.16 -6.64
CA LYS A 79 5.91 -1.68 -7.93
C LYS A 79 6.82 -2.87 -7.75
N THR A 80 6.76 -3.79 -8.70
CA THR A 80 7.85 -4.76 -8.86
C THR A 80 9.15 -4.00 -9.19
N ALA A 81 10.30 -4.65 -9.02
CA ALA A 81 11.60 -4.03 -9.27
C ALA A 81 11.74 -3.38 -10.66
N ASP A 82 11.08 -3.94 -11.67
CA ASP A 82 11.03 -3.47 -13.06
C ASP A 82 9.72 -2.74 -13.43
N GLY A 83 8.80 -2.65 -12.46
CA GLY A 83 7.49 -2.01 -12.62
C GLY A 83 7.62 -0.53 -12.96
N ARG A 84 6.55 0.04 -13.51
CA ARG A 84 6.52 1.47 -13.89
C ARG A 84 5.19 2.08 -13.50
N LEU A 85 5.24 3.34 -13.09
CA LEU A 85 4.02 4.14 -12.94
C LEU A 85 3.35 4.30 -14.31
N SER A 86 2.05 4.04 -14.35
CA SER A 86 1.18 4.42 -15.46
C SER A 86 1.06 5.94 -15.54
N THR A 87 0.57 6.46 -16.68
CA THR A 87 0.29 7.89 -16.82
C THR A 87 -0.72 8.38 -15.79
N ALA A 88 -1.80 7.64 -15.56
CA ALA A 88 -2.81 8.01 -14.55
C ALA A 88 -2.21 8.09 -13.14
N GLN A 89 -1.31 7.17 -12.77
CA GLN A 89 -0.62 7.23 -11.47
C GLN A 89 0.28 8.45 -11.37
N ARG A 90 1.08 8.76 -12.40
CA ARG A 90 1.90 9.97 -12.41
C ARG A 90 1.06 11.23 -12.21
N ASP A 91 -0.06 11.34 -12.90
CA ASP A 91 -0.93 12.52 -12.84
C ASP A 91 -1.59 12.65 -11.46
N VAL A 92 -2.15 11.57 -10.92
CA VAL A 92 -2.76 11.56 -9.58
C VAL A 92 -1.73 11.85 -8.50
N HIS A 93 -0.56 11.20 -8.53
CA HIS A 93 0.48 11.39 -7.52
C HIS A 93 1.02 12.83 -7.56
N ALA A 94 1.20 13.41 -8.75
CA ALA A 94 1.61 14.80 -8.90
C ALA A 94 0.55 15.76 -8.32
N HIS A 95 -0.73 15.48 -8.57
CA HIS A 95 -1.83 16.27 -8.01
C HIS A 95 -1.89 16.18 -6.47
N MET A 96 -1.76 14.96 -5.91
CA MET A 96 -1.70 14.76 -4.45
C MET A 96 -0.51 15.47 -3.82
N ALA A 97 0.68 15.38 -4.43
CA ALA A 97 1.88 16.05 -3.97
C ALA A 97 1.72 17.58 -3.97
N ALA A 98 1.10 18.15 -5.01
CA ALA A 98 0.79 19.58 -5.08
C ALA A 98 -0.14 20.07 -3.96
N MET A 99 -0.96 19.17 -3.39
CA MET A 99 -1.84 19.44 -2.24
C MET A 99 -1.18 19.14 -0.88
N GLY A 100 0.09 18.76 -0.85
CA GLY A 100 0.81 18.43 0.39
C GLY A 100 0.69 16.97 0.84
N TYR A 101 0.20 16.07 -0.02
CA TYR A 101 0.09 14.63 0.24
C TYR A 101 1.03 13.85 -0.70
N PRO A 102 2.36 13.83 -0.44
CA PRO A 102 3.28 13.10 -1.29
C PRO A 102 2.97 11.60 -1.27
N VAL A 103 3.13 10.95 -2.42
CA VAL A 103 3.02 9.49 -2.57
C VAL A 103 4.42 8.91 -2.67
N HIS A 104 4.76 7.97 -1.79
CA HIS A 104 6.01 7.25 -1.85
C HIS A 104 5.88 6.06 -2.81
N THR A 105 6.70 5.99 -3.85
CA THR A 105 6.75 4.81 -4.72
C THR A 105 7.82 3.86 -4.23
N VAL A 106 7.45 2.63 -3.89
CA VAL A 106 8.35 1.57 -3.42
C VAL A 106 8.50 0.52 -4.51
N TYR A 107 9.75 0.25 -4.91
CA TYR A 107 10.11 -0.79 -5.88
C TYR A 107 10.72 -1.97 -5.14
N ALA A 108 10.17 -3.16 -5.34
CA ALA A 108 10.60 -4.35 -4.63
C ALA A 108 10.64 -5.59 -5.51
N ASP A 109 11.62 -6.44 -5.27
CA ASP A 109 11.82 -7.75 -5.92
C ASP A 109 11.02 -8.87 -5.23
N CYS A 110 10.71 -8.71 -3.95
CA CYS A 110 9.96 -9.68 -3.15
C CYS A 110 9.08 -9.00 -2.07
N PRO A 111 8.07 -9.70 -1.54
CA PRO A 111 7.19 -9.18 -0.50
C PRO A 111 7.93 -8.75 0.77
N ALA A 112 8.95 -9.51 1.19
CA ALA A 112 9.74 -9.17 2.38
C ALA A 112 10.48 -7.84 2.21
N SER A 113 11.11 -7.61 1.04
CA SER A 113 11.80 -6.34 0.76
C SER A 113 10.80 -5.19 0.60
N ALA A 114 9.62 -5.44 0.02
CA ALA A 114 8.54 -4.45 -0.04
C ALA A 114 8.11 -4.00 1.36
N TRP A 115 7.84 -4.94 2.27
CA TRP A 115 7.45 -4.61 3.65
C TRP A 115 8.59 -3.91 4.41
N SER A 116 9.83 -4.34 4.25
CA SER A 116 10.98 -3.69 4.87
C SER A 116 11.10 -2.22 4.46
N GLN A 117 10.88 -1.90 3.19
CA GLN A 117 10.91 -0.53 2.68
C GLN A 117 9.68 0.28 3.15
N VAL A 118 8.49 -0.30 3.08
CA VAL A 118 7.24 0.33 3.55
C VAL A 118 7.33 0.69 5.03
N SER A 119 7.70 -0.26 5.89
CA SER A 119 7.76 -0.05 7.34
C SER A 119 8.81 0.98 7.75
N ALA A 120 9.89 1.15 6.99
CA ALA A 120 10.88 2.19 7.22
C ALA A 120 10.36 3.62 6.97
N LEU A 121 9.27 3.77 6.21
CA LEU A 121 8.60 5.06 5.98
C LEU A 121 7.58 5.40 7.09
N LEU A 122 7.22 4.43 7.93
CA LEU A 122 6.15 4.57 8.91
C LEU A 122 6.70 4.91 10.30
N PRO A 123 5.96 5.70 11.11
CA PRO A 123 6.33 5.93 12.50
C PRO A 123 6.14 4.65 13.33
N ASP A 124 6.84 4.56 14.47
CA ASP A 124 6.71 3.43 15.39
C ASP A 124 5.23 3.20 15.79
N PRO A 125 4.68 1.99 15.59
CA PRO A 125 3.28 1.72 15.84
C PRO A 125 2.88 1.75 17.32
N THR A 126 3.85 1.74 18.25
CA THR A 126 3.60 1.92 19.69
C THR A 126 3.04 3.31 20.01
N VAL A 127 3.32 4.31 19.16
CA VAL A 127 2.77 5.67 19.28
C VAL A 127 1.23 5.63 19.27
N PHE A 128 0.62 4.75 18.47
CA PHE A 128 -0.84 4.63 18.40
C PHE A 128 -1.46 4.10 19.70
N ARG A 129 -0.77 3.18 20.38
CA ARG A 129 -1.25 2.63 21.67
C ARG A 129 -1.21 3.69 22.76
N ALA A 130 -0.15 4.48 22.80
CA ALA A 130 -0.03 5.60 23.73
C ALA A 130 -1.09 6.68 23.52
N MET A 131 -1.51 6.93 22.27
CA MET A 131 -2.59 7.88 21.97
C MET A 131 -3.95 7.36 22.47
N ARG A 132 -4.30 6.11 22.18
CA ARG A 132 -5.60 5.55 22.61
C ARG A 132 -5.75 5.47 24.13
N ALA A 133 -4.66 5.21 24.86
CA ALA A 133 -4.68 5.17 26.32
C ALA A 133 -4.93 6.54 26.98
N ARG A 134 -4.73 7.66 26.26
CA ARG A 134 -5.01 9.02 26.75
C ARG A 134 -6.46 9.44 26.56
N ASP A 135 -7.16 8.83 25.60
CA ASP A 135 -8.56 9.13 25.33
C ASP A 135 -9.52 8.34 26.24
N GLU A 136 -9.00 7.34 26.97
CA GLU A 136 -9.73 6.47 27.90
C GLU A 136 -9.53 6.84 29.39
N ALA A 137 -8.77 7.91 29.68
CA ALA A 137 -8.47 8.41 31.03
C ALA A 137 -9.10 9.79 31.28
#